data_AF-A0A812KZ62-F1
#
_entry.id   AF-A0A812KZ62-F1
#
_cell.length_a   1.000
_cell.length_b   1.000
_cell.length_c   1.000
_cell.angle_alpha   90.00
_cell.angle_beta   90.00
_cell.angle_gamma   90.00
#
_symmetry.space_group_name_H-M   'P 1'
#
loop_
_entity.id
_entity.type
_entity.pdbx_description
1 polymer ?
#
loop_
_entity_poly.entity_id
_entity_poly.type
_entity_poly.pdbx_seq_one_letter_code
_entity_poly.pdbx_strand_id
1 'polypeptide(L)'
;MRFNTSPRLRLLCTLCIFEAVKASESCPDYGDIRQPSVDPTVFNISDFAGTWYMVATTEPTLPAFCTCTRNEVSVHLPEGWYAYTAHTVCEGKFPISVPLKGKLSEDPRSPGLLHENFGLFNHTMPSLDPNMIFEARYDEQGRMQLAITYACLGRMLPLPPLGQPKFSFNILSRTTAWTKKELQDLVANVTSATRGLLDTSKIRFADQAVYDSCSQAIIV
;
A
#
# COMPACT_ATOMS: atom_id res chain seq x y z
N MET A 1 63.39 -27.17 -18.09
CA MET A 1 62.87 -26.81 -16.75
C MET A 1 61.36 -26.99 -16.76
N ARG A 2 60.84 -27.89 -15.91
CA ARG A 2 59.40 -28.15 -15.72
C ARG A 2 58.93 -27.31 -14.54
N PHE A 3 57.93 -26.46 -14.73
CA PHE A 3 57.26 -25.77 -13.61
C PHE A 3 56.01 -26.54 -13.20
N ASN A 4 56.03 -26.96 -11.93
CA ASN A 4 54.96 -27.66 -11.25
C ASN A 4 53.71 -26.78 -11.12
N THR A 5 52.58 -27.35 -11.52
CA THR A 5 51.23 -26.89 -11.18
C THR A 5 50.95 -27.14 -9.69
N SER A 6 50.42 -26.15 -8.97
CA SER A 6 49.75 -26.37 -7.69
C SER A 6 48.45 -25.58 -7.65
N PRO A 7 47.27 -26.24 -7.59
CA PRO A 7 45.99 -25.55 -7.47
C PRO A 7 45.71 -25.32 -5.99
N ARG A 8 45.80 -24.06 -5.53
CA ARG A 8 45.27 -23.68 -4.21
C ARG A 8 43.75 -23.57 -4.29
N LEU A 9 43.13 -24.56 -3.68
CA LEU A 9 41.72 -24.70 -3.32
C LEU A 9 41.16 -23.40 -2.73
N ARG A 10 40.37 -22.63 -3.51
CA ARG A 10 39.53 -21.55 -3.00
C ARG A 10 38.15 -22.13 -2.64
N LEU A 11 38.02 -22.65 -1.42
CA LEU A 11 36.72 -22.99 -0.85
C LEU A 11 36.14 -21.70 -0.25
N LEU A 12 35.59 -20.83 -1.10
CA LEU A 12 34.74 -19.73 -0.65
C LEU A 12 33.41 -20.35 -0.25
N CYS A 13 33.22 -20.42 1.06
CA CYS A 13 32.04 -20.92 1.74
C CYS A 13 30.84 -20.04 1.38
N THR A 14 30.10 -20.43 0.34
CA THR A 14 28.83 -19.84 -0.07
C THR A 14 27.75 -20.24 0.96
N LEU A 15 27.86 -19.72 2.18
CA LEU A 15 26.74 -19.64 3.12
C LEU A 15 26.07 -18.28 2.92
N CYS A 16 25.38 -18.10 1.79
CA CYS A 16 24.29 -17.13 1.74
C CYS A 16 23.17 -17.76 2.57
N ILE A 17 23.12 -17.37 3.84
CA ILE A 17 22.01 -17.64 4.75
C ILE A 17 20.77 -17.11 4.04
N PHE A 18 19.93 -18.02 3.54
CA PHE A 18 18.56 -17.71 3.18
C PHE A 18 17.85 -17.37 4.49
N GLU A 19 17.95 -16.12 4.93
CA GLU A 19 16.93 -15.55 5.81
C GLU A 19 15.65 -15.56 4.99
N ALA A 20 14.88 -16.63 5.15
CA ALA A 20 13.50 -16.67 4.73
C ALA A 20 12.80 -15.53 5.50
N VAL A 21 12.64 -14.40 4.83
CA VAL A 21 11.86 -13.26 5.31
C VAL A 21 10.46 -13.80 5.57
N LYS A 22 10.17 -14.15 6.83
CA LYS A 22 8.80 -14.42 7.26
C LYS A 22 8.09 -13.08 7.16
N ALA A 23 7.14 -12.99 6.23
CA ALA A 23 6.17 -11.90 6.25
C ALA A 23 5.59 -11.82 7.67
N SER A 24 5.65 -10.62 8.26
CA SER A 24 5.25 -10.39 9.64
C SER A 24 3.79 -10.79 9.85
N GLU A 25 3.51 -11.70 10.79
CA GLU A 25 2.15 -12.03 11.23
C GLU A 25 1.51 -10.87 12.02
N SER A 26 2.27 -9.81 12.28
CA SER A 26 1.86 -8.61 13.01
C SER A 26 1.87 -7.36 12.13
N CYS A 27 1.06 -6.38 12.50
CA CYS A 27 1.17 -5.03 11.96
C CYS A 27 2.57 -4.47 12.29
N PRO A 28 3.35 -3.98 11.31
CA PRO A 28 4.62 -3.35 11.59
C PRO A 28 4.42 -2.05 12.36
N ASP A 29 5.40 -1.65 13.16
CA ASP A 29 5.45 -0.30 13.72
C ASP A 29 5.62 0.71 12.56
N TYR A 30 4.90 1.83 12.61
CA TYR A 30 5.04 2.90 11.64
C TYR A 30 6.49 3.40 11.56
N GLY A 31 7.19 3.47 12.70
CA GLY A 31 8.60 3.87 12.76
C GLY A 31 9.54 2.98 11.95
N ASP A 32 9.20 1.71 11.76
CA ASP A 32 10.03 0.73 11.05
C ASP A 32 9.89 0.79 9.52
N ILE A 33 8.76 1.33 9.04
CA ILE A 33 8.43 1.36 7.62
C ILE A 33 8.38 2.78 7.04
N ARG A 34 8.22 3.81 7.90
CA ARG A 34 8.15 5.20 7.45
C ARG A 34 9.45 5.60 6.73
N GLN A 35 9.29 6.20 5.56
CA GLN A 35 10.38 6.72 4.75
C GLN A 35 10.60 8.21 5.05
N PRO A 36 11.78 8.78 4.72
CA PRO A 36 12.03 10.21 4.91
C PRO A 36 11.02 11.14 4.21
N SER A 37 10.34 10.68 3.16
CA SER A 37 9.36 11.48 2.41
C SER A 37 8.04 11.73 3.15
N VAL A 38 7.82 11.06 4.29
CA VAL A 38 6.68 11.29 5.20
C VAL A 38 7.11 11.93 6.52
N ASP A 39 8.31 12.50 6.57
CA ASP A 39 8.77 13.33 7.69
C ASP A 39 7.92 14.61 7.80
N PRO A 40 7.55 15.05 9.02
CA PRO A 40 6.70 16.23 9.23
C PRO A 40 7.25 17.55 8.68
N THR A 41 8.55 17.64 8.36
CA THR A 41 9.14 18.83 7.72
C THR A 41 8.91 18.88 6.22
N VAL A 42 8.52 17.76 5.60
CA VAL A 42 8.33 17.61 4.15
C VAL A 42 6.88 17.26 3.81
N PHE A 43 6.24 16.42 4.62
CA PHE A 43 4.92 15.86 4.36
C PHE A 43 3.81 16.68 5.01
N ASN A 44 2.85 17.10 4.18
CA ASN A 44 1.60 17.69 4.62
C ASN A 44 0.44 16.76 4.25
N ILE A 45 -0.29 16.27 5.25
CA ILE A 45 -1.43 15.36 5.02
C ILE A 45 -2.53 15.99 4.15
N SER A 46 -2.62 17.32 4.07
CA SER A 46 -3.56 18.00 3.17
C SER A 46 -3.30 17.69 1.70
N ASP A 47 -2.04 17.43 1.33
CA ASP A 47 -1.65 17.10 -0.04
C ASP A 47 -2.16 15.73 -0.48
N PHE A 48 -2.64 14.91 0.48
CA PHE A 48 -3.30 13.64 0.22
C PHE A 48 -4.76 13.80 -0.24
N ALA A 49 -5.37 14.99 -0.13
CA ALA A 49 -6.72 15.23 -0.61
C ALA A 49 -6.81 15.13 -2.16
N GLY A 50 -8.02 14.86 -2.67
CA GLY A 50 -8.32 14.77 -4.10
C GLY A 50 -8.35 13.34 -4.63
N THR A 51 -8.28 13.22 -5.96
CA THR A 51 -8.44 11.93 -6.66
C THR A 51 -7.16 11.12 -6.70
N TRP A 52 -7.28 9.82 -6.44
CA TRP A 52 -6.20 8.84 -6.48
C TRP A 52 -6.62 7.56 -7.19
N TYR A 53 -5.72 6.98 -7.98
CA TYR A 53 -5.89 5.68 -8.63
C TYR A 53 -5.08 4.64 -7.88
N MET A 54 -5.72 3.56 -7.44
CA MET A 54 -5.04 2.43 -6.84
C MET A 54 -4.44 1.58 -7.96
N VAL A 55 -3.12 1.69 -8.14
CA VAL A 55 -2.39 1.06 -9.25
C VAL A 55 -1.72 -0.25 -8.84
N ALA A 56 -1.51 -0.46 -7.54
CA ALA A 56 -1.13 -1.75 -6.99
C ALA A 56 -1.80 -1.97 -5.63
N THR A 57 -2.26 -3.20 -5.35
CA THR A 57 -2.94 -3.49 -4.09
C THR A 57 -2.85 -4.96 -3.66
N THR A 58 -2.74 -5.22 -2.35
CA THR A 58 -3.04 -6.53 -1.73
C THR A 58 -4.38 -6.58 -1.00
N GLU A 59 -5.21 -5.52 -1.11
CA GLU A 59 -6.46 -5.34 -0.37
C GLU A 59 -7.32 -6.62 -0.39
N PRO A 60 -7.40 -7.34 0.75
CA PRO A 60 -8.01 -8.67 0.79
C PRO A 60 -9.54 -8.61 0.82
N THR A 61 -10.13 -7.45 1.14
CA THR A 61 -11.58 -7.26 1.14
C THR A 61 -12.15 -6.98 -0.25
N LEU A 62 -11.30 -6.53 -1.18
CA LEU A 62 -11.67 -6.25 -2.56
C LEU A 62 -11.50 -7.54 -3.40
N PRO A 63 -12.58 -8.13 -3.95
CA PRO A 63 -12.47 -9.34 -4.76
C PRO A 63 -11.49 -9.19 -5.92
N ALA A 64 -10.80 -10.29 -6.29
CA ALA A 64 -9.76 -10.26 -7.32
C ALA A 64 -10.25 -9.79 -8.70
N PHE A 65 -11.54 -10.00 -8.99
CA PHE A 65 -12.21 -9.57 -10.23
C PHE A 65 -12.61 -8.08 -10.24
N CYS A 66 -12.37 -7.36 -9.14
CA CYS A 66 -12.56 -5.92 -9.06
C CYS A 66 -11.24 -5.19 -9.28
N THR A 67 -11.25 -4.22 -10.19
CA THR A 67 -10.10 -3.44 -10.63
C THR A 67 -10.46 -1.97 -10.76
N CYS A 68 -9.51 -1.15 -11.25
CA CYS A 68 -9.75 0.25 -11.62
C CYS A 68 -10.27 1.12 -10.47
N THR A 69 -9.76 0.86 -9.26
CA THR A 69 -10.22 1.55 -8.06
C THR A 69 -9.73 3.01 -8.04
N ARG A 70 -10.67 3.94 -8.08
CA ARG A 70 -10.46 5.38 -7.91
C ARG A 70 -10.96 5.82 -6.54
N ASN A 71 -10.11 6.48 -5.76
CA ASN A 71 -10.44 7.03 -4.46
C ASN A 71 -10.60 8.54 -4.56
N GLU A 72 -11.73 9.07 -4.07
CA GLU A 72 -11.93 10.51 -3.88
C GLU A 72 -11.70 10.85 -2.40
N VAL A 73 -10.54 11.42 -2.09
CA VAL A 73 -10.11 11.69 -0.71
C VAL A 73 -10.43 13.11 -0.29
N SER A 74 -10.98 13.28 0.91
CA SER A 74 -11.17 14.57 1.59
C SER A 74 -10.47 14.56 2.95
N VAL A 75 -9.70 15.60 3.23
CA VAL A 75 -8.96 15.77 4.50
C VAL A 75 -9.55 16.95 5.27
N HIS A 76 -9.97 16.70 6.51
CA HIS A 76 -10.65 17.65 7.38
C HIS A 76 -9.75 17.94 8.59
N LEU A 77 -8.74 18.78 8.36
CA LEU A 77 -7.70 19.10 9.34
C LEU A 77 -8.26 19.64 10.66
N PRO A 78 -9.16 20.65 10.69
CA PRO A 78 -9.67 21.20 11.95
C PRO A 78 -10.39 20.16 12.81
N GLU A 79 -11.05 19.20 12.15
CA GLU A 79 -11.82 18.15 12.80
C GLU A 79 -11.01 16.86 13.06
N GLY A 80 -9.76 16.79 12.59
CA GLY A 80 -8.86 15.66 12.85
C GLY A 80 -9.25 14.36 12.13
N TRP A 81 -9.95 14.42 10.99
CA TRP A 81 -10.36 13.22 10.24
C TRP A 81 -10.15 13.35 8.73
N TYR A 82 -10.20 12.21 8.05
CA TYR A 82 -10.24 12.13 6.60
C TYR A 82 -11.31 11.12 6.17
N ALA A 83 -11.80 11.25 4.95
CA ALA A 83 -12.71 10.28 4.36
C ALA A 83 -12.37 10.09 2.90
N TYR A 84 -12.73 8.94 2.37
CA TYR A 84 -12.71 8.75 0.93
C TYR A 84 -13.81 7.82 0.47
N THR A 85 -14.19 7.94 -0.80
CA THR A 85 -15.02 6.95 -1.47
C THR A 85 -14.16 6.19 -2.47
N ALA A 86 -14.05 4.89 -2.28
CA ALA A 86 -13.41 3.98 -3.23
C ALA A 86 -14.46 3.55 -4.28
N HIS A 87 -14.30 4.01 -5.51
CA HIS A 87 -15.08 3.59 -6.66
C HIS A 87 -14.30 2.51 -7.41
N THR A 88 -14.83 1.30 -7.48
CA THR A 88 -14.21 0.16 -8.16
C THR A 88 -15.15 -0.44 -9.20
N VAL A 89 -14.61 -1.07 -10.23
CA VAL A 89 -15.40 -1.78 -11.23
C VAL A 89 -15.10 -3.27 -11.11
N CYS A 90 -16.14 -4.06 -10.91
CA CYS A 90 -16.05 -5.50 -10.79
C CYS A 90 -16.55 -6.17 -12.08
N GLU A 91 -15.77 -7.13 -12.60
CA GLU A 91 -16.04 -7.82 -13.87
C GLU A 91 -16.25 -6.86 -15.07
N GLY A 92 -15.66 -5.66 -15.01
CA GLY A 92 -15.82 -4.63 -16.03
C GLY A 92 -17.26 -4.10 -16.18
N LYS A 93 -18.16 -4.37 -15.23
CA LYS A 93 -19.60 -4.11 -15.40
C LYS A 93 -20.28 -3.50 -14.18
N PHE A 94 -19.86 -3.88 -12.98
CA PHE A 94 -20.57 -3.51 -11.76
C PHE A 94 -19.77 -2.45 -11.00
N PRO A 95 -20.16 -1.16 -11.08
CA PRO A 95 -19.55 -0.15 -10.26
C PRO A 95 -19.98 -0.35 -8.80
N ILE A 96 -19.01 -0.45 -7.90
CA ILE A 96 -19.21 -0.50 -6.46
C ILE A 96 -18.54 0.74 -5.87
N SER A 97 -19.23 1.40 -4.95
CA SER A 97 -18.68 2.54 -4.20
C SER A 97 -18.72 2.22 -2.72
N VAL A 98 -17.56 2.30 -2.07
CA VAL A 98 -17.42 2.03 -0.63
C VAL A 98 -16.93 3.32 0.03
N PRO A 99 -17.74 3.96 0.89
CA PRO A 99 -17.29 5.09 1.68
C PRO A 99 -16.47 4.60 2.88
N LEU A 100 -15.34 5.22 3.13
CA LEU A 100 -14.47 4.99 4.27
C LEU A 100 -14.19 6.30 5.00
N LYS A 101 -13.94 6.19 6.30
CA LYS A 101 -13.60 7.32 7.17
C LYS A 101 -12.54 6.89 8.16
N GLY A 102 -11.57 7.75 8.38
CA GLY A 102 -10.52 7.56 9.35
C GLY A 102 -10.18 8.83 10.12
N LYS A 103 -9.35 8.67 11.16
CA LYS A 103 -8.75 9.76 11.93
C LYS A 103 -7.36 10.07 11.39
N LEU A 104 -7.01 11.35 11.45
CA LEU A 104 -5.65 11.81 11.25
C LEU A 104 -4.78 11.46 12.46
N SER A 105 -3.47 11.51 12.29
CA SER A 105 -2.54 11.34 13.39
C SER A 105 -2.68 12.45 14.42
N GLU A 106 -2.72 12.09 15.71
CA GLU A 106 -2.63 13.04 16.82
C GLU A 106 -1.16 13.37 17.17
N ASP A 107 -0.18 12.57 16.69
CA ASP A 107 1.24 12.84 16.85
C ASP A 107 1.77 13.65 15.66
N PRO A 108 2.13 14.95 15.86
CA PRO A 108 2.63 15.78 14.78
C PRO A 108 3.97 15.29 14.20
N ARG A 109 4.69 14.40 14.89
CA ARG A 109 5.94 13.80 14.39
C ARG A 109 5.72 12.60 13.46
N SER A 110 4.47 12.15 13.36
CA SER A 110 4.07 10.97 12.61
C SER A 110 2.80 11.28 11.78
N PRO A 111 2.82 12.28 10.89
CA PRO A 111 1.61 12.76 10.21
C PRO A 111 0.98 11.75 9.25
N GLY A 112 1.76 10.76 8.77
CA GLY A 112 1.26 9.66 7.94
C GLY A 112 0.70 8.45 8.72
N LEU A 113 0.74 8.46 10.05
CA LEU A 113 0.14 7.41 10.90
C LEU A 113 -1.36 7.67 11.08
N LEU A 114 -2.17 7.27 10.10
CA LEU A 114 -3.62 7.41 10.16
C LEU A 114 -4.26 6.15 10.77
N HIS A 115 -5.54 6.27 11.08
CA HIS A 115 -6.34 5.14 11.58
C HIS A 115 -7.71 5.14 10.90
N GLU A 116 -8.19 4.00 10.46
CA GLU A 116 -9.42 3.86 9.68
C GLU A 116 -10.42 2.91 10.34
N ASN A 117 -11.71 3.10 10.06
CA ASN A 117 -12.71 2.06 10.25
C ASN A 117 -13.34 1.72 8.91
N PHE A 118 -13.63 0.45 8.68
CA PHE A 118 -14.49 0.04 7.59
C PHE A 118 -15.92 0.49 7.92
N GLY A 119 -16.34 1.63 7.35
CA GLY A 119 -17.56 2.36 7.72
C GLY A 119 -18.87 1.56 7.65
N LEU A 120 -18.86 0.38 7.03
CA LEU A 120 -19.98 -0.56 7.04
C LEU A 120 -20.29 -1.14 8.43
N PHE A 121 -19.38 -1.03 9.40
CA PHE A 121 -19.56 -1.52 10.77
C PHE A 121 -19.51 -0.41 11.84
N ASN A 122 -20.07 0.76 11.53
CA ASN A 122 -20.10 1.97 12.37
C ASN A 122 -20.66 1.79 13.81
N HIS A 123 -21.08 0.60 14.20
CA HIS A 123 -21.63 0.31 15.53
C HIS A 123 -21.02 -0.90 16.25
N THR A 124 -20.05 -1.63 15.67
CA THR A 124 -19.60 -2.92 16.25
C THR A 124 -18.10 -3.05 16.49
N MET A 125 -17.25 -2.17 15.95
CA MET A 125 -15.81 -2.21 16.23
C MET A 125 -15.34 -0.92 16.93
N PRO A 126 -14.95 -1.00 18.22
CA PRO A 126 -14.62 0.17 19.03
C PRO A 126 -13.23 0.76 18.73
N SER A 127 -12.36 0.03 18.02
CA SER A 127 -11.00 0.48 17.66
C SER A 127 -10.90 0.78 16.18
N LEU A 128 -10.18 1.86 15.85
CA LEU A 128 -9.74 2.13 14.48
C LEU A 128 -8.48 1.34 14.20
N ASP A 129 -8.40 0.72 13.03
CA ASP A 129 -7.25 -0.03 12.57
C ASP A 129 -6.20 0.91 11.97
N PRO A 130 -4.89 0.69 12.17
CA PRO A 130 -3.87 1.52 11.54
C PRO A 130 -3.98 1.53 10.01
N ASN A 131 -3.91 2.71 9.41
CA ASN A 131 -3.80 2.93 7.96
C ASN A 131 -2.68 3.95 7.72
N MET A 132 -1.51 3.48 7.30
CA MET A 132 -0.28 4.26 7.35
C MET A 132 0.13 4.71 5.95
N ILE A 133 0.22 6.02 5.70
CA ILE A 133 0.97 6.55 4.55
C ILE A 133 2.44 6.58 4.96
N PHE A 134 3.23 5.61 4.50
CA PHE A 134 4.61 5.45 4.95
C PHE A 134 5.64 5.92 3.92
N GLU A 135 5.25 6.11 2.66
CA GLU A 135 6.07 6.73 1.62
C GLU A 135 5.20 7.63 0.74
N ALA A 136 5.70 8.82 0.43
CA ALA A 136 5.14 9.71 -0.57
C ALA A 136 6.20 10.05 -1.64
N ARG A 137 5.77 10.36 -2.87
CA ARG A 137 6.65 10.93 -3.89
C ARG A 137 6.02 12.17 -4.50
N TYR A 138 6.89 13.14 -4.78
CA TYR A 138 6.50 14.48 -5.22
C TYR A 138 7.09 14.75 -6.61
N ASP A 139 6.41 15.58 -7.39
CA ASP A 139 6.97 16.12 -8.64
C ASP A 139 7.92 17.30 -8.38
N GLU A 140 8.47 17.87 -9.45
CA GLU A 140 9.36 19.03 -9.40
C GLU A 140 8.69 20.29 -8.83
N GLN A 141 7.35 20.34 -8.81
CA GLN A 141 6.56 21.42 -8.24
C GLN A 141 6.20 21.16 -6.76
N GLY A 142 6.69 20.06 -6.17
CA GLY A 142 6.42 19.69 -4.79
C GLY A 142 5.02 19.11 -4.57
N ARG A 143 4.29 18.74 -5.63
CA ARG A 143 2.95 18.13 -5.50
C ARG A 143 3.07 16.63 -5.34
N MET A 144 2.32 16.06 -4.40
CA MET A 144 2.31 14.62 -4.17
C MET A 144 1.68 13.86 -5.35
N GLN A 145 2.49 13.04 -6.02
CA GLN A 145 2.10 12.23 -7.19
C GLN A 145 1.86 10.76 -6.86
N LEU A 146 2.49 10.27 -5.78
CA LEU A 146 2.33 8.91 -5.27
C LEU A 146 2.21 8.92 -3.76
N ALA A 147 1.33 8.07 -3.25
CA ALA A 147 1.23 7.73 -1.83
C ALA A 147 1.23 6.20 -1.72
N ILE A 148 2.07 5.66 -0.83
CA ILE A 148 2.15 4.24 -0.55
C ILE A 148 1.67 4.00 0.85
N THR A 149 0.68 3.12 0.97
CA THR A 149 -0.06 2.91 2.20
C THR A 149 0.01 1.47 2.66
N TYR A 150 -0.05 1.27 3.97
CA TYR A 150 -0.17 -0.03 4.60
C TYR A 150 -1.21 0.01 5.71
N ALA A 151 -2.28 -0.78 5.56
CA ALA A 151 -3.35 -0.88 6.55
C ALA A 151 -3.36 -2.25 7.22
N CYS A 152 -3.70 -2.25 8.51
CA CYS A 152 -3.71 -3.43 9.37
C CYS A 152 -5.14 -3.77 9.79
N LEU A 153 -5.85 -4.51 8.93
CA LEU A 153 -7.29 -4.76 8.99
C LEU A 153 -7.75 -5.73 10.11
N GLY A 154 -6.84 -6.07 11.04
CA GLY A 154 -7.11 -7.02 12.11
C GLY A 154 -7.60 -8.38 11.61
N ARG A 155 -8.46 -9.02 12.42
CA ARG A 155 -9.07 -10.32 12.11
C ARG A 155 -10.49 -10.11 11.58
N MET A 156 -10.65 -10.29 10.27
CA MET A 156 -11.94 -10.10 9.57
C MET A 156 -13.06 -11.06 10.03
N LEU A 157 -12.73 -12.25 10.53
CA LEU A 157 -13.71 -13.23 11.04
C LEU A 157 -13.21 -13.90 12.34
N PRO A 158 -14.05 -14.07 13.37
CA PRO A 158 -13.63 -14.63 14.66
C PRO A 158 -13.44 -16.16 14.66
N LEU A 159 -13.67 -16.86 13.54
CA LEU A 159 -13.63 -18.33 13.48
C LEU A 159 -12.31 -18.84 12.84
N PRO A 160 -11.51 -19.67 13.54
CA PRO A 160 -10.39 -20.38 12.92
C PRO A 160 -10.88 -21.35 11.83
N PRO A 161 -10.16 -21.52 10.70
CA PRO A 161 -8.86 -20.96 10.36
C PRO A 161 -8.90 -19.56 9.70
N LEU A 162 -10.08 -18.94 9.60
CA LEU A 162 -10.31 -17.67 8.89
C LEU A 162 -9.85 -16.43 9.68
N GLY A 163 -9.48 -16.58 10.96
CA GLY A 163 -9.10 -15.50 11.87
C GLY A 163 -7.64 -15.05 11.81
N GLN A 164 -6.95 -15.23 10.69
CA GLN A 164 -5.60 -14.66 10.53
C GLN A 164 -5.69 -13.14 10.34
N PRO A 165 -4.75 -12.36 10.92
CA PRO A 165 -4.63 -10.95 10.62
C PRO A 165 -4.56 -10.70 9.11
N LYS A 166 -5.21 -9.64 8.67
CA LYS A 166 -5.22 -9.20 7.28
C LYS A 166 -4.54 -7.85 7.18
N PHE A 167 -3.79 -7.67 6.11
CA PHE A 167 -3.08 -6.45 5.80
C PHE A 167 -3.40 -6.02 4.39
N SER A 168 -3.26 -4.72 4.13
CA SER A 168 -3.51 -4.13 2.82
C SER A 168 -2.36 -3.18 2.48
N PHE A 169 -1.57 -3.58 1.49
CA PHE A 169 -0.56 -2.74 0.87
C PHE A 169 -1.17 -2.08 -0.35
N ASN A 170 -1.07 -0.76 -0.49
CA ASN A 170 -1.59 -0.07 -1.68
C ASN A 170 -0.61 0.98 -2.20
N ILE A 171 -0.50 1.08 -3.52
CA ILE A 171 0.13 2.21 -4.22
C ILE A 171 -0.99 3.02 -4.85
N LEU A 172 -1.09 4.28 -4.41
CA LEU A 172 -2.02 5.27 -4.92
C LEU A 172 -1.26 6.26 -5.78
N SER A 173 -1.75 6.52 -7.00
CA SER A 173 -1.15 7.48 -7.94
C SER A 173 -2.14 8.53 -8.41
N ARG A 174 -1.66 9.74 -8.71
CA ARG A 174 -2.45 10.78 -9.38
C ARG A 174 -2.76 10.47 -10.85
N THR A 175 -2.06 9.50 -11.44
CA THR A 175 -2.22 9.10 -12.83
C THR A 175 -2.35 7.59 -12.98
N THR A 176 -2.97 7.14 -14.07
CA THR A 176 -3.03 5.72 -14.46
C THR A 176 -1.88 5.34 -15.39
N ALA A 177 -1.06 6.31 -15.83
CA ALA A 177 -0.03 6.17 -16.86
C ALA A 177 1.21 5.42 -16.37
N TRP A 178 1.00 4.18 -15.95
CA TRP A 178 2.00 3.26 -15.48
C TRP A 178 2.01 2.03 -16.37
N THR A 179 3.21 1.52 -16.66
CA THR A 179 3.37 0.16 -17.16
C THR A 179 3.40 -0.82 -16.00
N LYS A 180 2.99 -2.07 -16.25
CA LYS A 180 3.13 -3.15 -15.25
C LYS A 180 4.56 -3.31 -14.73
N LYS A 181 5.56 -3.14 -15.61
CA LYS A 181 6.97 -3.26 -15.22
C LYS A 181 7.37 -2.18 -14.23
N GLU A 182 7.01 -0.92 -14.47
CA GLU A 182 7.32 0.17 -13.54
C GLU A 182 6.67 -0.06 -12.17
N LEU A 183 5.44 -0.56 -12.14
CA LEU A 183 4.78 -0.90 -10.88
C LEU A 183 5.46 -2.06 -10.15
N GLN A 184 5.91 -3.09 -10.87
CA GLN A 184 6.67 -4.20 -10.28
C GLN A 184 8.01 -3.74 -9.71
N ASP A 185 8.73 -2.90 -10.45
CA ASP A 185 10.01 -2.33 -10.00
C ASP A 185 9.79 -1.41 -8.78
N LEU A 186 8.70 -0.63 -8.76
CA LEU A 186 8.30 0.19 -7.62
C LEU A 186 8.03 -0.65 -6.37
N VAL A 187 7.23 -1.72 -6.50
CA VAL A 187 6.95 -2.65 -5.40
C VAL A 187 8.22 -3.31 -4.87
N ALA A 188 9.11 -3.74 -5.76
CA ALA A 188 10.38 -4.35 -5.36
C ALA A 188 11.25 -3.36 -4.56
N ASN A 189 11.34 -2.12 -5.02
CA ASN A 189 12.08 -1.05 -4.33
C ASN A 189 11.50 -0.78 -2.93
N VAL A 190 10.17 -0.68 -2.81
CA VAL A 190 9.49 -0.45 -1.53
C VAL A 190 9.69 -1.63 -0.58
N THR A 191 9.57 -2.86 -1.09
CA THR A 191 9.79 -4.08 -0.31
C THR A 191 11.23 -4.11 0.21
N SER A 192 12.22 -3.74 -0.60
CA SER A 192 13.61 -3.65 -0.18
C SER A 192 13.83 -2.54 0.87
N ALA A 193 13.29 -1.34 0.64
CA ALA A 193 13.41 -0.20 1.56
C ALA A 193 12.79 -0.47 2.94
N THR A 194 11.73 -1.28 2.99
CA THR A 194 11.07 -1.71 4.22
C THR A 194 11.59 -3.05 4.75
N ARG A 195 12.70 -3.55 4.21
CA ARG A 195 13.35 -4.81 4.65
C ARG A 195 12.42 -6.03 4.61
N GLY A 196 11.43 -6.01 3.71
CA GLY A 196 10.45 -7.09 3.55
C GLY A 196 9.40 -7.19 4.67
N LEU A 197 9.22 -6.14 5.48
CA LEU A 197 8.24 -6.13 6.58
C LEU A 197 6.77 -6.15 6.10
N LEU A 198 6.52 -5.77 4.85
CA LEU A 198 5.19 -5.63 4.27
C LEU A 198 4.75 -6.91 3.55
N ASP A 199 3.50 -7.34 3.72
CA ASP A 199 2.94 -8.42 2.89
C ASP A 199 2.61 -7.91 1.47
N THR A 200 3.52 -8.20 0.56
CA THR A 200 3.41 -7.88 -0.87
C THR A 200 3.19 -9.13 -1.74
N SER A 201 2.95 -10.30 -1.12
CA SER A 201 2.96 -11.61 -1.80
C SER A 201 1.84 -11.81 -2.83
N LYS A 202 0.73 -11.08 -2.69
CA LYS A 202 -0.48 -11.19 -3.53
C LYS A 202 -0.85 -9.89 -4.21
N ILE A 203 0.14 -9.08 -4.58
CA ILE A 203 -0.12 -7.81 -5.25
C ILE A 203 -0.84 -8.04 -6.57
N ARG A 204 -1.93 -7.30 -6.72
CA ARG A 204 -2.62 -7.07 -7.98
C ARG A 204 -2.18 -5.74 -8.54
N PHE A 205 -1.93 -5.70 -9.84
CA PHE A 205 -1.53 -4.50 -10.56
C PHE A 205 -2.67 -4.04 -11.48
N ALA A 206 -2.94 -2.74 -11.47
CA ALA A 206 -3.83 -2.06 -12.40
C ALA A 206 -3.01 -0.98 -13.12
N ASP A 207 -2.38 -1.40 -14.22
CA ASP A 207 -1.61 -0.51 -15.09
C ASP A 207 -2.53 0.27 -16.05
N GLN A 208 -1.96 1.10 -16.93
CA GLN A 208 -2.73 1.93 -17.86
C GLN A 208 -3.71 1.09 -18.69
N ALA A 209 -3.27 -0.08 -19.19
CA ALA A 209 -4.11 -0.95 -20.02
C ALA A 209 -5.34 -1.49 -19.25
N VAL A 210 -5.18 -1.80 -17.96
CA VAL A 210 -6.29 -2.16 -17.09
C VAL A 210 -7.28 -1.00 -16.96
N TYR A 211 -6.80 0.21 -16.68
CA TYR A 211 -7.67 1.40 -16.56
C TYR A 211 -8.38 1.76 -17.87
N ASP A 212 -7.70 1.62 -19.01
CA ASP A 212 -8.30 1.83 -20.34
C ASP A 212 -9.43 0.85 -20.63
N SER A 213 -9.34 -0.39 -20.12
CA SER A 213 -10.41 -1.38 -20.28
C SER A 213 -11.67 -1.04 -19.46
N CYS A 214 -11.51 -0.31 -18.36
CA CYS A 214 -12.61 0.08 -17.47
C CYS A 214 -13.32 1.36 -17.92
N SER A 215 -12.59 2.31 -18.54
CA SER A 215 -13.19 3.56 -19.03
C SER A 215 -14.19 3.32 -20.16
N GLN A 216 -14.00 2.25 -20.94
CA GLN A 216 -14.95 1.81 -21.97
C GLN A 216 -16.27 1.26 -21.38
N ALA A 217 -16.28 0.84 -20.11
CA ALA A 217 -17.46 0.32 -19.43
C ALA A 217 -18.29 1.41 -18.71
N ILE A 218 -17.72 2.61 -18.53
CA ILE A 218 -18.40 3.76 -17.92
C ILE A 218 -18.79 4.72 -19.05
N ILE A 219 -19.61 4.24 -19.99
CA ILE A 219 -20.42 5.12 -20.83
C ILE A 219 -21.79 5.13 -20.17
N VAL A 220 -22.09 6.20 -19.45
CA VAL A 220 -23.43 6.51 -18.92
C VAL A 220 -24.27 7.09 -20.06
#